data_AF-A0A2V6TNB2-F1
#
_entry.id   AF-A0A2V6TNB2-F1
#
_cell.length_a   1.000
_cell.length_b   1.000
_cell.length_c   1.000
_cell.angle_alpha   90.00
_cell.angle_beta   90.00
_cell.angle_gamma   90.00
#
_symmetry.space_group_name_H-M   'P 1'
#
loop_
_entity.id
_entity.type
_entity.pdbx_description
1 polymer ?
#
loop_
_entity_poly.entity_id
_entity_poly.type
_entity_poly.pdbx_seq_one_letter_code
_entity_poly.pdbx_strand_id
1 'polypeptide(L)' 'MNAPGKTVADLIEARFGLPTEAGRALPAEGTVAQLLAHRTHRRYKPDSVPPEVLEIVLAAALSAPSKS' A
#
# COMPACT_ATOMS: atom_id res chain seq x y z
N MET A 1 3.24 -24.41 -13.32
CA MET A 1 2.94 -23.09 -13.91
C MET A 1 2.51 -22.18 -12.76
N ASN A 2 3.40 -21.31 -12.26
CA ASN A 2 3.02 -20.31 -11.25
C ASN A 2 2.13 -19.27 -11.92
N ALA A 3 1.03 -18.89 -11.27
CA ALA A 3 0.21 -17.78 -11.74
C ALA A 3 1.08 -16.52 -11.91
N PRO A 4 0.87 -15.71 -12.96
CA PRO A 4 1.58 -14.44 -13.08
C PRO A 4 1.32 -13.61 -11.82
N GLY A 5 2.38 -13.05 -11.24
CA GLY A 5 2.26 -12.11 -10.11
C GLY A 5 1.40 -10.91 -10.50
N LYS A 6 0.73 -10.29 -9.52
CA LYS A 6 -0.07 -9.09 -9.76
C LYS A 6 0.79 -7.97 -10.35
N THR A 7 0.20 -7.20 -11.25
CA THR A 7 0.78 -6.02 -11.89
C THR A 7 0.25 -4.75 -11.24
N VAL A 8 0.91 -3.62 -11.51
CA VAL A 8 0.39 -2.30 -11.11
C VAL A 8 -0.98 -2.03 -11.75
N ALA A 9 -1.23 -2.50 -12.98
CA ALA A 9 -2.54 -2.38 -13.63
C ALA A 9 -3.65 -3.05 -12.83
N ASP A 10 -3.39 -4.25 -12.29
CA ASP A 10 -4.36 -4.97 -11.44
C ASP A 10 -4.71 -4.18 -10.17
N LEU A 11 -3.73 -3.48 -9.57
CA LEU A 11 -3.96 -2.65 -8.39
C LEU A 11 -4.75 -1.37 -8.71
N ILE A 12 -4.49 -0.76 -9.88
CA ILE A 12 -5.24 0.41 -10.36
C ILE A 12 -6.71 0.01 -10.59
N GLU A 13 -6.94 -1.07 -11.32
CA GLU A 13 -8.29 -1.58 -11.58
C GLU A 13 -9.01 -1.94 -10.27
N ALA A 14 -8.36 -2.64 -9.35
CA ALA A 14 -8.95 -2.99 -8.06
C ALA A 14 -9.28 -1.77 -7.16
N ARG A 15 -8.61 -0.63 -7.38
CA ARG A 15 -8.82 0.61 -6.63
C ARG A 15 -9.92 1.48 -7.21
N PHE A 16 -9.96 1.62 -8.54
CA PHE A 16 -10.86 2.55 -9.23
C PHE A 16 -12.03 1.87 -9.95
N GLY A 17 -12.02 0.55 -10.08
CA GLY A 17 -13.08 -0.23 -10.72
C GLY A 17 -13.11 -0.11 -12.25
N LEU A 18 -12.04 0.41 -12.86
CA LEU A 18 -11.93 0.60 -14.31
C LEU A 18 -10.67 -0.10 -14.85
N PRO A 19 -10.78 -0.86 -15.95
CA PRO A 19 -9.63 -1.50 -16.56
C PRO A 19 -8.62 -0.47 -17.05
N THR A 20 -7.33 -0.84 -17.01
CA THR A 20 -6.24 0.04 -17.46
C THR A 20 -5.10 -0.74 -18.12
N GLU A 21 -4.40 -0.08 -19.03
CA GLU A 21 -3.13 -0.54 -19.58
C GLU A 21 -1.92 0.00 -18.79
N ALA A 22 -2.14 1.04 -17.98
CA ALA A 22 -1.07 1.68 -17.21
C ALA A 22 -0.48 0.70 -16.19
N GLY A 23 0.84 0.47 -16.28
CA GLY A 23 1.54 -0.41 -15.34
C GLY A 23 1.39 -1.91 -15.61
N ARG A 24 0.89 -2.32 -16.78
CA ARG A 24 0.74 -3.75 -17.15
C ARG A 24 2.07 -4.53 -17.18
N ALA A 25 3.17 -3.86 -17.53
CA ALA A 25 4.50 -4.46 -17.52
C ALA A 25 5.24 -4.31 -16.17
N LEU A 26 4.61 -3.65 -15.18
CA LEU A 26 5.23 -3.37 -13.89
C LEU A 26 4.72 -4.35 -12.84
N PRO A 27 5.61 -5.08 -12.12
CA PRO A 27 5.20 -5.90 -11.01
C PRO A 27 4.62 -5.04 -9.88
N ALA A 28 3.61 -5.56 -9.18
CA ALA A 28 2.95 -4.91 -8.05
C ALA A 28 3.81 -4.94 -6.78
N GLU A 29 4.95 -4.25 -6.79
CA GLU A 29 5.93 -4.25 -5.70
C GLU A 29 6.30 -2.83 -5.23
N GLY A 30 6.87 -2.75 -4.03
CA GLY A 30 7.40 -1.51 -3.46
C GLY A 30 6.34 -0.44 -3.11
N THR A 31 6.78 0.81 -3.03
CA THR A 31 5.99 1.94 -2.52
C THR A 31 4.73 2.21 -3.35
N VAL A 32 4.84 2.15 -4.68
CA VAL A 32 3.69 2.42 -5.57
C VAL A 32 2.60 1.36 -5.38
N ALA A 33 2.99 0.09 -5.26
CA ALA A 33 2.04 -0.98 -4.99
C ALA A 33 1.37 -0.82 -3.62
N GLN A 34 2.13 -0.47 -2.58
CA GLN A 34 1.58 -0.20 -1.25
C GLN A 34 0.54 0.94 -1.26
N LEU A 35 0.82 2.03 -1.98
CA LEU A 35 -0.10 3.17 -2.12
C LEU A 35 -1.39 2.79 -2.84
N LEU A 36 -1.30 2.06 -3.96
CA LEU A 36 -2.47 1.62 -4.72
C LEU A 36 -3.30 0.58 -3.97
N ALA A 37 -2.64 -0.32 -3.24
CA ALA A 37 -3.28 -1.35 -2.42
C ALA A 37 -3.93 -0.79 -1.14
N HIS A 38 -3.62 0.44 -0.73
CA HIS A 38 -4.14 1.04 0.50
C HIS A 38 -5.68 1.06 0.54
N ARG A 39 -6.26 0.58 1.65
CA ARG A 39 -7.70 0.62 1.92
C ARG A 39 -7.96 1.14 3.33
N THR A 40 -9.07 1.84 3.52
CA THR A 40 -9.54 2.19 4.86
C THR A 40 -10.09 0.95 5.55
N HIS A 41 -9.42 0.51 6.61
CA HIS A 41 -9.92 -0.52 7.52
C HIS A 41 -10.82 0.11 8.59
N ARG A 42 -11.96 -0.52 8.90
CA ARG A 42 -12.92 -0.02 9.92
C ARG A 42 -13.27 -1.10 10.97
N ARG A 43 -12.55 -2.22 10.95
CA ARG A 43 -12.69 -3.32 11.90
C ARG A 43 -11.28 -3.84 12.20
N TYR A 44 -10.98 -3.98 13.49
CA TYR A 44 -9.66 -4.36 13.98
C TYR A 44 -9.79 -5.55 14.92
N LYS A 45 -8.73 -6.35 15.00
CA LYS A 45 -8.62 -7.39 16.02
C LYS A 45 -8.36 -6.74 17.39
N PRO A 46 -8.64 -7.46 18.49
CA PRO A 46 -8.29 -6.98 19.84
C PRO A 46 -6.78 -7.06 20.13
N ASP A 47 -5.99 -7.65 19.23
CA ASP A 47 -4.54 -7.78 19.37
C ASP A 47 -3.87 -6.41 19.47
N SER A 48 -2.91 -6.27 20.41
CA SER A 48 -2.12 -5.05 20.54
C SER A 48 -1.12 -4.92 19.39
N VAL A 49 -0.76 -3.67 19.07
CA VAL A 49 0.33 -3.36 18.14
C VAL A 49 1.65 -3.40 18.93
N PRO A 50 2.70 -4.10 18.45
CA PRO A 50 4.00 -4.11 19.12
C PRO A 50 4.60 -2.70 19.26
N PRO A 51 5.25 -2.37 20.41
CA PRO A 51 5.82 -1.03 20.63
C PRO A 51 6.81 -0.58 19.55
N GLU A 52 7.68 -1.47 19.09
CA GLU A 52 8.64 -1.21 18.00
C GLU A 52 7.97 -0.75 16.69
N VAL A 53 6.79 -1.30 16.38
CA VAL A 53 6.02 -0.91 15.19
C VAL A 53 5.48 0.50 15.38
N LEU A 54 5.01 0.84 16.58
CA LEU A 54 4.56 2.20 16.91
C LEU A 54 5.69 3.22 16.77
N GLU A 55 6.89 2.90 17.25
CA GLU A 55 8.07 3.77 17.12
C GLU A 55 8.42 4.05 15.66
N ILE A 56 8.42 3.01 14.81
CA ILE A 56 8.70 3.15 13.37
C ILE A 56 7.68 4.06 12.68
N VAL A 57 6.37 3.86 12.92
CA VAL A 57 5.34 4.68 12.25
C VAL A 57 5.35 6.12 12.76
N LEU A 58 5.69 6.34 14.03
CA LEU A 58 5.87 7.68 14.58
C LEU A 58 7.09 8.38 13.96
N ALA A 59 8.22 7.69 13.82
CA ALA A 59 9.40 8.25 13.15
C ALA A 59 9.11 8.62 11.69
N ALA A 60 8.40 7.76 10.96
CA ALA A 60 7.97 8.04 9.59
C ALA A 60 7.05 9.29 9.54
N ALA A 61 6.09 9.40 10.46
CA ALA A 61 5.20 10.57 10.54
C ALA A 61 5.97 11.86 10.87
N LEU A 62 6.94 11.80 11.79
CA LEU A 62 7.74 12.94 12.22
C LEU A 62 8.78 13.39 11.18
N SER A 63 9.11 12.56 10.19
CA SER A 63 9.93 12.96 9.04
C SER A 63 9.19 13.80 8.00
N ALA A 64 7.88 14.02 8.18
CA ALA A 64 7.08 14.82 7.26
C ALA A 64 7.59 16.28 7.20
N PRO A 65 7.59 16.92 6.02
CA PRO A 65 7.98 18.31 5.90
C PRO A 65 7.02 19.22 6.68
N SER A 66 7.57 20.19 7.42
CA SER A 66 6.82 21.28 8.04
C SER A 66 7.33 22.62 7.56
N LYS A 67 6.43 23.61 7.45
CA LYS A 67 6.84 24.99 7.23
C LYS A 67 7.71 25.43 8.42
N SER A 68 8.95 25.86 8.14
CA SER A 68 9.83 26.57 9.06
C SER A 68 9.46 28.04 9.15
#